data_AF-A0A087TTP1-F1
#
_entry.id   AF-A0A087TTP1-F1
#
_cell.length_a   1.000
_cell.length_b   1.000
_cell.length_c   1.000
_cell.angle_alpha   90.00
_cell.angle_beta   90.00
_cell.angle_gamma   90.00
#
_symmetry.space_group_name_H-M   'P 1'
#
loop_
_entity.id
_entity.type
_entity.pdbx_description
1 polymer ?
#
loop_
_entity_poly.entity_id
_entity_poly.type
_entity_poly.pdbx_seq_one_letter_code
_entity_poly.pdbx_strand_id
1 'polypeptide(L)'
;MNMDLETVRKEIRSMLLTFQKGCSLTEFNRVYKDMLGCRLPFRDFSFQSDVEFLKSMPDVVSLRPDRSGDYLLKGIADEKSQHIQNLVCKQKPSKQKAPSRSRVISNSKLTSNFKTSAVSSSSLSSTVISKPSSNSRRTFSVPPRFNSLKKYTGKECMQEAVELVLSFPDGLRLSDFMCYFEKLYAKKFPFRSLGYATLDKCLESIPDLILEPIDNDTLIYHVSFIENTSRVQSDTLESFLIDRELMHEERN
;
A
#
# COMPACT_ATOMS: atom_id res chain seq x y z
N MET A 1 -6.26 2.32 16.83
CA MET A 1 -5.57 1.24 17.53
C MET A 1 -4.20 1.82 17.55
N ASN A 2 -3.80 2.44 18.67
CA ASN A 2 -2.55 3.18 18.65
C ASN A 2 -1.43 2.16 18.51
N MET A 3 -0.82 2.13 17.34
CA MET A 3 0.43 1.42 17.12
C MET A 3 1.40 1.87 18.21
N ASP A 4 1.93 0.91 18.97
CA ASP A 4 2.93 1.23 19.98
C ASP A 4 4.20 1.75 19.29
N LEU A 5 4.71 2.90 19.76
CA LEU A 5 5.86 3.57 19.17
C LEU A 5 7.09 2.64 19.11
N GLU A 6 7.28 1.82 20.13
CA GLU A 6 8.43 0.90 20.19
C GLU A 6 8.29 -0.24 19.18
N THR A 7 7.07 -0.68 18.89
CA THR A 7 6.79 -1.63 17.80
C THR A 7 7.16 -1.02 16.45
N VAL A 8 6.74 0.20 16.17
CA VAL A 8 7.07 0.90 14.92
C VAL A 8 8.59 1.14 14.81
N ARG A 9 9.26 1.54 15.90
CA ARG A 9 10.72 1.67 15.95
C ARG A 9 11.44 0.37 15.61
N LYS A 10 10.94 -0.78 16.08
CA LYS A 10 11.48 -2.11 15.74
C LYS A 10 11.23 -2.48 14.28
N GLU A 11 10.07 -2.16 13.72
CA GLU A 11 9.77 -2.36 12.30
C GLU A 11 10.74 -1.56 11.43
N ILE A 12 10.89 -0.27 11.72
CA ILE A 12 11.83 0.64 11.03
C ILE A 12 13.26 0.12 11.12
N ARG A 13 13.74 -0.22 12.32
CA ARG A 13 15.09 -0.76 12.54
C ARG A 13 15.31 -2.03 11.73
N SER A 14 14.41 -3.00 11.86
CA SER A 14 14.53 -4.31 11.22
C SER A 14 14.61 -4.17 9.70
N MET A 15 13.81 -3.28 9.12
CA MET A 15 13.82 -3.03 7.69
C MET A 15 15.10 -2.31 7.25
N LEU A 16 15.49 -1.23 7.94
CA LEU A 16 16.69 -0.47 7.58
C LEU A 16 18.00 -1.25 7.71
N LEU A 17 18.07 -2.20 8.65
CA LEU A 17 19.24 -3.08 8.79
C LEU A 17 19.43 -4.03 7.60
N THR A 18 18.40 -4.26 6.78
CA THR A 18 18.55 -5.03 5.53
C THR A 18 19.30 -4.26 4.45
N PHE A 19 19.33 -2.93 4.52
CA PHE A 19 20.00 -2.08 3.53
C PHE A 19 21.46 -1.84 3.91
N GLN A 20 22.36 -2.64 3.34
CA GLN A 20 23.81 -2.57 3.60
C GLN A 20 24.40 -1.15 3.51
N LYS A 21 23.92 -0.33 2.55
CA LYS A 21 24.41 1.04 2.33
C LYS A 21 23.42 2.12 2.73
N GLY A 22 22.27 1.74 3.31
CA GLY A 22 21.10 2.60 3.43
C GLY A 22 20.27 2.66 2.14
N CYS A 23 19.17 3.40 2.21
CA CYS A 23 18.23 3.63 1.11
C CYS A 23 17.73 5.08 1.13
N SER A 24 17.07 5.53 0.06
CA SER A 24 16.43 6.85 0.07
C SER A 24 15.12 6.82 0.87
N LEU A 25 14.61 7.99 1.31
CA LEU A 25 13.31 8.06 1.99
C LEU A 25 12.19 7.52 1.11
N THR A 26 12.25 7.83 -0.19
CA THR A 26 11.28 7.35 -1.18
C THR A 26 11.29 5.82 -1.27
N GLU A 27 12.47 5.21 -1.35
CA GLU A 27 12.63 3.76 -1.37
C GLU A 27 12.16 3.12 -0.05
N PHE A 28 12.54 3.73 1.08
CA PHE A 28 12.11 3.30 2.40
C PHE A 28 10.59 3.26 2.53
N ASN A 29 9.89 4.35 2.19
CA ASN A 29 8.44 4.43 2.29
C ASN A 29 7.73 3.41 1.40
N ARG A 30 8.27 3.18 0.19
CA ARG A 30 7.77 2.14 -0.71
C ARG A 30 7.93 0.76 -0.08
N VAL A 31 9.14 0.40 0.36
CA VAL A 31 9.41 -0.93 0.92
C VAL A 31 8.64 -1.14 2.23
N TYR A 32 8.52 -0.11 3.07
CA TYR A 32 7.71 -0.16 4.29
C TYR A 32 6.26 -0.54 3.95
N LYS A 33 5.67 0.17 2.99
CA LYS A 33 4.31 -0.10 2.53
C LYS A 33 4.18 -1.48 1.90
N ASP A 34 5.14 -1.90 1.08
CA ASP A 34 5.12 -3.20 0.41
C ASP A 34 5.24 -4.36 1.42
N MET A 35 6.06 -4.21 2.47
CA MET A 35 6.30 -5.25 3.47
C MET A 35 5.23 -5.30 4.56
N LEU A 36 4.76 -4.15 5.02
CA LEU A 36 3.84 -4.06 6.16
C LEU A 36 2.40 -3.82 5.74
N GLY A 37 2.14 -3.48 4.47
CA GLY A 37 0.82 -3.26 3.91
C GLY A 37 0.21 -1.90 4.23
N CYS A 38 0.87 -1.07 5.03
CA CYS A 38 0.41 0.28 5.41
C CYS A 38 1.54 1.31 5.27
N ARG A 39 1.18 2.57 5.12
CA ARG A 39 2.15 3.68 5.18
C ARG A 39 2.75 3.81 6.59
N LEU A 40 3.86 4.56 6.68
CA LEU A 40 4.49 4.91 7.94
C LEU A 40 3.49 5.71 8.80
N PRO A 41 3.18 5.29 10.04
CA PRO A 41 2.16 5.91 10.87
C PRO A 41 2.66 7.19 11.60
N PHE A 42 3.28 8.13 10.89
CA PHE A 42 3.88 9.32 11.53
C PHE A 42 2.83 10.23 12.18
N ARG A 43 1.61 10.31 11.61
CA ARG A 43 0.50 11.13 12.13
C ARG A 43 -0.03 10.59 13.46
N ASP A 44 -0.05 9.28 13.63
CA ASP A 44 -0.48 8.61 14.86
C ASP A 44 0.42 9.00 16.06
N PHE A 45 1.63 9.49 15.77
CA PHE A 45 2.59 10.01 16.76
C PHE A 45 2.72 11.55 16.72
N SER A 46 1.75 12.26 16.15
CA SER A 46 1.68 13.72 16.10
C SER A 46 2.79 14.42 15.31
N PHE A 47 3.37 13.75 14.32
CA PHE A 47 4.33 14.37 13.39
C PHE A 47 3.64 14.85 12.11
N GLN A 48 4.23 15.85 11.45
CA GLN A 48 3.70 16.41 10.20
C GLN A 48 4.27 15.75 8.95
N SER A 49 5.39 15.01 9.09
CA SER A 49 6.02 14.31 7.97
C SER A 49 6.82 13.09 8.42
N ASP A 50 7.05 12.15 7.47
CA ASP A 50 7.96 11.01 7.66
C ASP A 50 9.35 11.47 8.12
N VAL A 51 9.85 12.58 7.55
CA VAL A 51 11.18 13.12 7.87
C VAL A 51 11.26 13.56 9.33
N GLU A 52 10.24 14.28 9.80
CA GLU A 52 10.18 14.74 11.19
C GLU A 52 10.09 13.56 12.16
N PHE A 53 9.24 12.58 11.85
CA PHE A 53 9.09 11.37 12.64
C PHE A 53 10.40 10.58 12.73
N LEU A 54 11.06 10.33 11.60
CA LEU A 54 12.31 9.58 11.57
C LEU A 54 13.46 10.34 12.26
N LYS A 55 13.48 11.68 12.20
CA LYS A 55 14.45 12.51 12.95
C LYS A 55 14.27 12.42 14.46
N SER A 56 13.07 12.13 14.95
CA SER A 56 12.82 12.01 16.40
C SER A 56 13.42 10.74 17.04
N MET A 57 13.92 9.80 16.22
CA MET A 57 14.50 8.52 16.67
C MET A 57 15.96 8.32 16.20
N PRO A 58 16.90 9.18 16.63
CA PRO A 58 18.30 9.15 16.17
C PRO A 58 19.07 7.90 16.62
N ASP A 59 18.52 7.10 17.53
CA ASP A 59 19.06 5.80 17.96
C ASP A 59 18.56 4.63 17.09
N VAL A 60 17.58 4.85 16.23
CA VAL A 60 17.01 3.87 15.29
C VAL A 60 17.54 4.10 13.88
N VAL A 61 17.60 5.37 13.46
CA VAL A 61 17.93 5.76 12.10
C VAL A 61 18.82 6.99 12.06
N SER A 62 19.84 6.94 11.20
CA SER A 62 20.59 8.11 10.78
C SER A 62 19.99 8.65 9.48
N LEU A 63 19.45 9.87 9.53
CA LEU A 63 19.00 10.62 8.35
C LEU A 63 20.07 11.62 7.92
N ARG A 64 20.46 11.59 6.64
CA ARG A 64 21.35 12.59 6.04
C ARG A 64 20.75 13.13 4.73
N PRO A 65 20.72 14.45 4.51
CA PRO A 65 20.34 14.99 3.21
C PRO A 65 21.26 14.44 2.12
N ASP A 66 20.67 14.07 0.98
CA ASP A 66 21.39 13.69 -0.23
C ASP A 66 21.43 14.85 -1.24
N ARG A 67 22.37 14.79 -2.20
CA ARG A 67 22.54 15.80 -3.25
C ARG A 67 21.33 15.94 -4.17
N SER A 68 20.44 14.95 -4.18
CA SER A 68 19.19 14.95 -4.93
C SER A 68 18.06 15.78 -4.30
N GLY A 69 18.23 16.24 -3.05
CA GLY A 69 17.16 16.87 -2.27
C GLY A 69 16.30 15.87 -1.48
N ASP A 70 16.58 14.57 -1.58
CA ASP A 70 15.99 13.52 -0.73
C ASP A 70 16.87 13.28 0.53
N TYR A 71 16.55 12.24 1.32
CA TYR A 71 17.33 11.80 2.46
C TYR A 71 17.88 10.39 2.26
N LEU A 72 19.15 10.18 2.62
CA LEU A 72 19.74 8.87 2.83
C LEU A 72 19.48 8.40 4.26
N LEU A 73 18.80 7.27 4.39
CA LEU A 73 18.46 6.62 5.66
C LEU A 73 19.41 5.45 5.91
N LYS A 74 19.96 5.36 7.12
CA LYS A 74 20.72 4.18 7.58
C LYS A 74 20.22 3.70 8.92
N GLY A 75 19.96 2.39 9.03
CA GLY A 75 19.57 1.76 10.29
C GLY A 75 20.73 1.71 11.29
N ILE A 76 20.40 1.93 12.55
CA ILE A 76 21.31 1.84 13.68
C ILE A 76 20.91 0.59 14.48
N ALA A 77 21.85 -0.36 14.58
CA ALA A 77 21.62 -1.57 15.35
C ALA A 77 21.66 -1.27 16.85
N ASP A 78 20.75 -1.90 17.58
CA ASP A 78 20.83 -2.02 19.04
C ASP A 78 21.73 -3.21 19.41
N GLU A 79 21.99 -3.41 20.71
CA GLU A 79 22.81 -4.51 21.23
C GLU A 79 22.41 -5.89 20.67
N LYS A 80 21.10 -6.12 20.45
CA LYS A 80 20.57 -7.40 19.98
C LYS A 80 20.73 -7.59 18.47
N SER A 81 20.85 -6.51 17.72
CA SER A 81 20.89 -6.51 16.25
C SER A 81 22.26 -6.16 15.65
N GLN A 82 23.27 -5.89 16.47
CA GLN A 82 24.66 -5.64 16.01
C GLN A 82 25.22 -6.79 15.16
N HIS A 83 24.99 -8.04 15.58
CA HIS A 83 25.46 -9.21 14.81
C HIS A 83 24.84 -9.25 13.41
N ILE A 84 23.55 -8.93 13.29
CA ILE A 84 22.84 -8.88 12.01
C ILE A 84 23.43 -7.79 11.13
N GLN A 85 23.65 -6.58 11.67
CA GLN A 85 24.26 -5.49 10.92
C GLN A 85 25.66 -5.87 10.41
N ASN A 86 26.48 -6.49 11.25
CA ASN A 86 27.81 -6.96 10.87
C ASN A 86 27.76 -8.01 9.75
N LEU A 87 26.76 -8.90 9.77
CA LEU A 87 26.55 -9.89 8.72
C LEU A 87 26.15 -9.21 7.40
N VAL A 88 25.20 -8.27 7.45
CA VAL A 88 24.72 -7.51 6.29
C VAL A 88 25.86 -6.69 5.68
N CYS A 89 26.67 -6.00 6.50
CA CYS A 89 27.84 -5.24 6.04
C CYS A 89 28.85 -6.09 5.27
N LYS A 90 28.93 -7.40 5.56
CA LYS A 90 29.84 -8.35 4.89
C LYS A 90 29.24 -9.02 3.66
N GLN A 91 27.98 -8.75 3.33
CA GLN A 91 27.36 -9.30 2.13
C GLN A 91 28.08 -8.79 0.88
N LYS A 92 28.31 -9.70 -0.08
CA LYS A 92 28.85 -9.33 -1.38
C LYS A 92 27.81 -8.49 -2.12
N PRO A 93 28.20 -7.36 -2.74
CA PRO A 93 27.28 -6.58 -3.54
C PRO A 93 26.71 -7.47 -4.64
N SER A 94 25.39 -7.47 -4.80
CA SER A 94 24.78 -8.21 -5.90
C SER A 94 25.29 -7.60 -7.20
N LYS A 95 26.01 -8.41 -7.99
CA LYS A 95 26.37 -8.02 -9.35
C LYS A 95 25.07 -8.03 -10.14
N GLN A 96 24.47 -6.85 -10.33
CA GLN A 96 23.40 -6.73 -11.31
C GLN A 96 23.95 -7.26 -12.63
N LYS A 97 23.38 -8.37 -13.13
CA LYS A 97 23.73 -8.89 -14.44
C LYS A 97 23.34 -7.79 -15.43
N ALA A 98 24.34 -7.15 -16.02
CA ALA A 98 24.10 -6.21 -17.11
C ALA A 98 23.19 -6.91 -18.13
N PRO A 99 22.17 -6.22 -18.67
CA PRO A 99 21.37 -6.81 -19.73
C PRO A 99 22.33 -7.24 -20.83
N SER A 100 22.34 -8.53 -21.13
CA SER A 100 23.11 -9.08 -22.23
C SER A 100 22.70 -8.30 -23.48
N ARG A 101 23.56 -7.38 -23.94
CA ARG A 101 23.44 -6.85 -25.30
C ARG A 101 23.63 -8.07 -26.19
N SER A 102 22.53 -8.64 -26.65
CA SER A 102 22.52 -9.60 -27.75
C SER A 102 23.27 -8.92 -28.88
N ARG A 103 24.52 -9.35 -29.09
CA ARG A 103 25.34 -8.88 -30.19
C ARG A 103 24.69 -9.47 -31.43
N VAL A 104 23.89 -8.67 -32.13
CA VAL A 104 23.33 -9.05 -33.43
C VAL A 104 24.53 -9.31 -34.34
N ILE A 105 24.86 -10.58 -34.55
CA ILE A 105 25.81 -10.99 -35.57
C ILE A 105 25.06 -10.80 -36.88
N SER A 106 25.37 -9.72 -37.57
CA SER A 106 24.96 -9.47 -38.95
C SER A 106 25.66 -10.48 -39.86
N ASN A 107 24.97 -11.55 -40.26
CA ASN A 107 25.46 -12.44 -41.31
C ASN A 107 25.35 -11.74 -42.67
N SER A 108 26.45 -11.13 -43.09
CA SER A 108 26.67 -10.78 -44.49
C SER A 108 26.86 -12.06 -45.32
N LYS A 109 26.06 -12.16 -46.37
CA LYS A 109 26.01 -13.21 -47.41
C LYS A 109 27.39 -13.69 -47.85
N LEU A 110 27.58 -15.00 -47.92
CA LEU A 110 28.58 -15.64 -48.80
C LEU A 110 27.99 -16.93 -49.39
N THR A 111 28.14 -16.99 -50.69
CA THR A 111 27.78 -17.98 -51.71
C THR A 111 28.33 -19.39 -51.45
N SER A 112 27.60 -20.45 -51.80
CA SER A 112 27.87 -21.27 -52.99
C SER A 112 27.18 -22.64 -52.94
N ASN A 113 26.38 -22.90 -53.97
CA ASN A 113 26.21 -24.14 -54.74
C ASN A 113 26.32 -25.51 -54.05
N PHE A 114 25.18 -26.19 -53.92
CA PHE A 114 25.03 -27.58 -54.36
C PHE A 114 23.69 -27.76 -55.10
N LYS A 115 23.78 -28.25 -56.34
CA LYS A 115 22.67 -28.75 -57.18
C LYS A 115 22.19 -30.07 -56.58
N THR A 116 20.89 -30.39 -56.56
CA THR A 116 20.20 -31.27 -57.55
C THR A 116 18.67 -31.11 -57.40
N SER A 117 17.96 -30.59 -58.41
CA SER A 117 17.09 -31.32 -59.37
C SER A 117 16.09 -32.33 -58.77
N ALA A 118 14.79 -32.00 -58.74
CA ALA A 118 13.75 -32.68 -59.54
C ALA A 118 12.32 -32.16 -59.26
N VAL A 119 11.62 -31.90 -60.37
CA VAL A 119 10.19 -32.11 -60.69
C VAL A 119 9.09 -31.22 -60.08
N SER A 120 8.38 -30.59 -61.02
CA SER A 120 7.02 -30.02 -61.05
C SER A 120 5.98 -30.95 -60.37
N SER A 121 4.78 -30.56 -59.96
CA SER A 121 3.76 -29.69 -60.56
C SER A 121 2.51 -29.68 -59.66
N SER A 122 1.56 -28.80 -60.03
CA SER A 122 0.10 -28.90 -59.84
C SER A 122 -0.52 -28.66 -58.45
N SER A 123 -1.19 -27.51 -58.39
CA SER A 123 -2.44 -27.24 -57.69
C SER A 123 -3.45 -28.39 -57.72
N LEU A 124 -4.17 -28.60 -56.62
CA LEU A 124 -5.57 -29.06 -56.56
C LEU A 124 -6.18 -28.66 -55.21
N SER A 125 -7.29 -27.94 -55.27
CA SER A 125 -8.27 -27.80 -54.19
C SER A 125 -8.89 -29.16 -53.85
N SER A 126 -9.43 -29.34 -52.63
CA SER A 126 -10.89 -29.36 -52.40
C SER A 126 -11.28 -30.07 -51.08
N THR A 127 -12.24 -29.45 -50.39
CA THR A 127 -13.41 -30.02 -49.68
C THR A 127 -13.31 -30.64 -48.27
N VAL A 128 -14.19 -30.07 -47.42
CA VAL A 128 -15.02 -30.63 -46.31
C VAL A 128 -14.28 -31.11 -45.06
N ILE A 129 -14.69 -30.79 -43.82
CA ILE A 129 -16.02 -30.96 -43.23
C ILE A 129 -16.28 -29.89 -42.16
N SER A 130 -17.50 -29.39 -42.17
CA SER A 130 -18.11 -28.44 -41.24
C SER A 130 -18.66 -29.10 -39.96
N LYS A 131 -18.26 -28.53 -38.78
CA LYS A 131 -18.99 -28.35 -37.48
C LYS A 131 -19.57 -29.62 -36.76
N PRO A 132 -20.00 -29.58 -35.46
CA PRO A 132 -20.02 -28.51 -34.44
C PRO A 132 -19.56 -28.90 -33.00
N SER A 133 -19.39 -27.87 -32.14
CA SER A 133 -19.79 -27.75 -30.73
C SER A 133 -19.73 -28.95 -29.75
N SER A 134 -18.91 -28.81 -28.70
CA SER A 134 -19.33 -29.15 -27.32
C SER A 134 -18.42 -28.48 -26.28
N ASN A 135 -19.02 -27.55 -25.54
CA ASN A 135 -18.51 -26.99 -24.29
C ASN A 135 -18.31 -28.10 -23.26
N SER A 136 -17.09 -28.32 -22.79
CA SER A 136 -16.86 -28.83 -21.44
C SER A 136 -15.44 -28.47 -20.96
N ARG A 137 -15.25 -27.19 -20.62
CA ARG A 137 -14.13 -26.81 -19.75
C ARG A 137 -14.59 -26.93 -18.30
N ARG A 138 -14.44 -28.17 -17.80
CA ARG A 138 -14.21 -28.59 -16.41
C ARG A 138 -14.61 -27.54 -15.37
N THR A 139 -15.85 -27.63 -14.90
CA THR A 139 -16.23 -27.06 -13.61
C THR A 139 -15.46 -27.80 -12.52
N PHE A 140 -14.47 -27.15 -11.92
CA PHE A 140 -13.89 -27.65 -10.67
C PHE A 140 -14.96 -27.48 -9.59
N SER A 141 -15.68 -28.54 -9.25
CA SER A 141 -16.47 -28.56 -8.03
C SER A 141 -15.52 -28.68 -6.85
N VAL A 142 -15.57 -27.69 -5.96
CA VAL A 142 -14.80 -27.70 -4.72
C VAL A 142 -15.34 -28.82 -3.84
N PRO A 143 -14.50 -29.71 -3.29
CA PRO A 143 -14.95 -30.78 -2.41
C PRO A 143 -15.75 -30.23 -1.21
N PRO A 144 -16.82 -30.90 -0.75
CA PRO A 144 -17.70 -30.42 0.33
C PRO A 144 -17.01 -30.22 1.71
N ARG A 145 -15.71 -30.49 1.81
CA ARG A 145 -14.92 -30.35 3.04
C ARG A 145 -14.50 -28.91 3.37
N PHE A 146 -14.73 -27.94 2.47
CA PHE A 146 -14.46 -26.52 2.76
C PHE A 146 -15.59 -25.78 3.48
N ASN A 147 -16.69 -26.46 3.80
CA ASN A 147 -17.84 -25.84 4.45
C ASN A 147 -17.75 -25.96 5.99
N SER A 148 -16.67 -25.45 6.56
CA SER A 148 -16.60 -25.18 8.01
C SER A 148 -15.65 -24.03 8.31
N LEU A 149 -15.85 -22.91 7.63
CA LEU A 149 -15.49 -21.61 8.17
C LEU A 149 -16.72 -21.14 8.93
N LYS A 150 -16.56 -20.74 10.20
CA LYS A 150 -17.63 -20.12 10.99
C LYS A 150 -18.37 -19.12 10.08
N LYS A 151 -19.67 -19.32 9.87
CA LYS A 151 -20.50 -18.36 9.13
C LYS A 151 -20.44 -17.06 9.91
N TYR A 152 -19.60 -16.12 9.46
CA TYR A 152 -19.63 -14.76 9.97
C TYR A 152 -21.06 -14.26 9.82
N THR A 153 -21.68 -13.81 10.91
CA THR A 153 -22.86 -12.98 10.75
C THR A 153 -22.33 -11.68 10.15
N GLY A 154 -22.85 -11.24 8.99
CA GLY A 154 -22.32 -10.04 8.33
C GLY A 154 -22.26 -8.82 9.26
N LYS A 155 -23.11 -8.79 10.29
CA LYS A 155 -23.15 -7.80 11.36
C LYS A 155 -21.87 -7.73 12.20
N GLU A 156 -21.29 -8.86 12.60
CA GLU A 156 -20.06 -8.88 13.42
C GLU A 156 -18.88 -8.27 12.67
N CYS A 157 -18.69 -8.62 11.39
CA CYS A 157 -17.61 -8.05 10.59
C CYS A 157 -17.78 -6.54 10.38
N MET A 158 -19.00 -6.05 10.14
CA MET A 158 -19.23 -4.60 10.01
C MET A 158 -18.95 -3.87 11.32
N GLN A 159 -19.30 -4.47 12.47
CA GLN A 159 -19.00 -3.89 13.77
C GLN A 159 -17.49 -3.79 14.03
N GLU A 160 -16.73 -4.82 13.68
CA GLU A 160 -15.26 -4.80 13.78
C GLU A 160 -14.64 -3.72 12.87
N ALA A 161 -15.25 -3.44 11.70
CA ALA A 161 -14.81 -2.33 10.86
C ALA A 161 -15.06 -0.97 11.54
N VAL A 162 -16.21 -0.80 12.19
CA VAL A 162 -16.53 0.41 12.97
C VAL A 162 -15.58 0.56 14.15
N GLU A 163 -15.36 -0.50 14.94
CA GLU A 163 -14.40 -0.52 16.05
C GLU A 163 -12.99 -0.15 15.59
N LEU A 164 -12.57 -0.66 14.44
CA LEU A 164 -11.29 -0.28 13.85
C LEU A 164 -11.26 1.21 13.55
N VAL A 165 -12.26 1.79 12.88
CA VAL A 165 -12.27 3.22 12.54
C VAL A 165 -12.35 4.10 13.79
N LEU A 166 -13.15 3.73 14.79
CA LEU A 166 -13.26 4.43 16.08
C LEU A 166 -11.92 4.56 16.78
N SER A 167 -11.01 3.63 16.52
CA SER A 167 -9.70 3.61 17.11
C SER A 167 -8.70 4.61 16.44
N PHE A 168 -9.13 5.35 15.41
CA PHE A 168 -8.38 6.42 14.73
C PHE A 168 -9.21 7.71 14.68
N PRO A 169 -9.08 8.61 15.69
CA PRO A 169 -9.92 9.82 15.78
C PRO A 169 -9.68 10.80 14.62
N ASP A 170 -8.46 10.86 14.10
CA ASP A 170 -8.09 11.71 12.95
C ASP A 170 -8.45 11.08 11.59
N GLY A 171 -9.13 9.93 11.63
CA GLY A 171 -9.51 9.15 10.46
C GLY A 171 -8.47 8.13 10.02
N LEU A 172 -8.96 7.10 9.34
CA LEU A 172 -8.20 5.98 8.81
C LEU A 172 -8.23 6.03 7.28
N ARG A 173 -7.07 5.99 6.64
CA ARG A 173 -7.02 5.91 5.17
C ARG A 173 -7.51 4.55 4.68
N LEU A 174 -8.33 4.56 3.63
CA LEU A 174 -8.88 3.37 2.99
C LEU A 174 -7.79 2.42 2.50
N SER A 175 -6.71 2.95 1.94
CA SER A 175 -5.60 2.10 1.49
C SER A 175 -4.86 1.39 2.62
N ASP A 176 -4.94 1.89 3.85
CA ASP A 176 -4.31 1.30 5.03
C ASP A 176 -5.30 0.41 5.83
N PHE A 177 -6.61 0.51 5.57
CA PHE A 177 -7.68 -0.21 6.28
C PHE A 177 -7.43 -1.72 6.37
N MET A 178 -7.19 -2.38 5.23
CA MET A 178 -7.04 -3.84 5.18
C MET A 178 -5.86 -4.32 6.03
N CYS A 179 -4.77 -3.55 6.03
CA CYS A 179 -3.59 -3.85 6.82
C CYS A 179 -3.90 -3.75 8.31
N TYR A 180 -4.49 -2.64 8.76
CA TYR A 180 -4.81 -2.46 10.17
C TYR A 180 -5.85 -3.47 10.66
N PHE A 181 -6.84 -3.79 9.84
CA PHE A 181 -7.83 -4.81 10.16
C PHE A 181 -7.19 -6.20 10.34
N GLU A 182 -6.30 -6.59 9.42
CA GLU A 182 -5.59 -7.86 9.49
C GLU A 182 -4.65 -7.93 10.70
N LYS A 183 -4.03 -6.81 11.09
CA LYS A 183 -3.21 -6.73 12.31
C LYS A 183 -4.03 -6.84 13.59
N LEU A 184 -5.20 -6.20 13.67
CA LEU A 184 -6.04 -6.19 14.88
C LEU A 184 -6.77 -7.52 15.10
N TYR A 185 -7.38 -8.06 14.04
CA TYR A 185 -8.27 -9.22 14.14
C TYR A 185 -7.64 -10.53 13.63
N ALA A 186 -6.37 -10.50 13.21
CA ALA A 186 -5.65 -11.64 12.65
C ALA A 186 -6.40 -12.34 11.49
N LYS A 187 -7.19 -11.57 10.73
CA LYS A 187 -8.03 -12.05 9.62
C LYS A 187 -8.22 -10.96 8.58
N LYS A 188 -8.44 -11.35 7.33
CA LYS A 188 -8.77 -10.39 6.26
C LYS A 188 -10.22 -9.98 6.32
N PHE A 189 -10.49 -8.70 6.13
CA PHE A 189 -11.85 -8.18 6.06
C PHE A 189 -12.59 -8.78 4.84
N PRO A 190 -13.70 -9.51 5.03
CA PRO A 190 -14.29 -10.34 3.99
C PRO A 190 -15.32 -9.61 3.10
N PHE A 191 -15.04 -8.37 2.65
CA PHE A 191 -16.00 -7.55 1.89
C PHE A 191 -16.57 -8.24 0.64
N ARG A 192 -15.77 -9.05 -0.06
CA ARG A 192 -16.24 -9.84 -1.22
C ARG A 192 -17.25 -10.93 -0.82
N SER A 193 -17.04 -11.58 0.32
CA SER A 193 -17.95 -12.59 0.85
C SER A 193 -19.24 -11.99 1.39
N LEU A 194 -19.20 -10.70 1.76
CA LEU A 194 -20.37 -9.92 2.14
C LEU A 194 -21.19 -9.41 0.93
N GLY A 195 -20.70 -9.62 -0.30
CA GLY A 195 -21.41 -9.26 -1.53
C GLY A 195 -20.97 -7.95 -2.18
N TYR A 196 -19.90 -7.31 -1.69
CA TYR A 196 -19.42 -6.03 -2.22
C TYR A 196 -18.29 -6.24 -3.23
N ALA A 197 -18.31 -5.45 -4.32
CA ALA A 197 -17.30 -5.51 -5.37
C ALA A 197 -15.94 -4.97 -4.91
N THR A 198 -15.98 -3.91 -4.10
CA THR A 198 -14.83 -3.16 -3.61
C THR A 198 -15.01 -2.80 -2.13
N LEU A 199 -13.91 -2.46 -1.47
CA LEU A 199 -13.90 -2.15 -0.03
C LEU A 199 -14.63 -0.83 0.27
N ASP A 200 -14.43 0.20 -0.56
CA ASP A 200 -15.11 1.49 -0.46
C ASP A 200 -16.62 1.32 -0.43
N LYS A 201 -17.20 0.56 -1.38
CA LYS A 201 -18.64 0.30 -1.40
C LYS A 201 -19.16 -0.48 -0.20
N CYS A 202 -18.32 -1.34 0.39
CA CYS A 202 -18.65 -2.03 1.62
C CYS A 202 -18.74 -1.06 2.80
N LEU A 203 -17.74 -0.20 2.95
CA LEU A 203 -17.66 0.75 4.07
C LEU A 203 -18.66 1.90 3.92
N GLU A 204 -18.96 2.36 2.70
CA GLU A 204 -20.05 3.31 2.41
C GLU A 204 -21.43 2.81 2.86
N SER A 205 -21.62 1.49 2.96
CA SER A 205 -22.90 0.92 3.41
C SER A 205 -23.07 0.93 4.93
N ILE A 206 -22.02 1.27 5.68
CA ILE A 206 -22.05 1.37 7.13
C ILE A 206 -22.48 2.81 7.48
N PRO A 207 -23.64 3.01 8.13
CA PRO A 207 -24.22 4.34 8.34
C PRO A 207 -23.37 5.24 9.25
N ASP A 208 -22.59 4.65 10.15
CA ASP A 208 -21.77 5.39 11.12
C ASP A 208 -20.40 5.82 10.56
N LEU A 209 -20.09 5.44 9.32
CA LEU A 209 -18.83 5.77 8.66
C LEU A 209 -19.04 6.80 7.56
N ILE A 210 -18.16 7.79 7.51
CA ILE A 210 -18.07 8.74 6.40
C ILE A 210 -16.76 8.50 5.66
N LEU A 211 -16.84 8.51 4.33
CA LEU A 211 -15.72 8.37 3.43
C LEU A 211 -15.54 9.66 2.64
N GLU A 212 -14.41 10.34 2.85
CA GLU A 212 -14.06 11.58 2.14
C GLU A 212 -12.83 11.38 1.26
N PRO A 213 -12.86 11.80 -0.01
CA PRO A 213 -11.67 11.77 -0.85
C PRO A 213 -10.62 12.75 -0.32
N ILE A 214 -9.37 12.29 -0.18
CA ILE A 214 -8.23 13.13 0.20
C ILE A 214 -7.04 12.85 -0.71
N ASP A 215 -6.58 13.86 -1.45
CA ASP A 215 -5.51 13.76 -2.45
C ASP A 215 -5.74 12.62 -3.46
N ASN A 216 -5.06 11.48 -3.25
CA ASN A 216 -5.09 10.27 -4.07
C ASN A 216 -5.59 9.04 -3.27
N ASP A 217 -6.34 9.27 -2.20
CA ASP A 217 -6.82 8.26 -1.26
C ASP A 217 -8.22 8.64 -0.73
N THR A 218 -8.73 7.86 0.20
CA THR A 218 -10.00 8.14 0.90
C THR A 218 -9.78 8.06 2.40
N LEU A 219 -10.20 9.09 3.13
CA LEU A 219 -10.19 9.11 4.59
C LEU A 219 -11.53 8.57 5.09
N ILE A 220 -11.49 7.62 6.00
CA ILE A 220 -12.64 7.02 6.65
C ILE A 220 -12.66 7.53 8.08
N TYR A 221 -13.75 8.12 8.53
CA TYR A 221 -13.90 8.54 9.91
C TYR A 221 -15.30 8.21 10.43
N HIS A 222 -15.41 8.06 11.74
CA HIS A 222 -16.68 7.79 12.39
C HIS A 222 -17.46 9.10 12.59
N VAL A 223 -18.79 9.05 12.43
CA VAL A 223 -19.66 10.22 12.58
C VAL A 223 -19.50 10.93 13.92
N SER A 224 -19.17 10.20 14.99
CA SER A 224 -18.93 10.76 16.33
C SER A 224 -17.76 11.74 16.42
N PHE A 225 -16.83 11.75 15.47
CA PHE A 225 -15.70 12.69 15.48
C PHE A 225 -16.00 14.01 14.75
N ILE A 226 -17.20 14.16 14.17
CA ILE A 226 -17.62 15.35 13.40
C ILE A 226 -17.96 16.54 14.31
N GLU A 227 -18.40 16.30 15.55
CA GLU A 227 -18.92 17.35 16.44
C GLU A 227 -17.91 18.43 16.84
N ASN A 228 -16.62 18.26 16.56
CA ASN A 228 -15.59 19.27 16.86
C ASN A 228 -15.35 20.29 15.74
N THR A 229 -15.86 20.08 14.52
CA THR A 229 -15.58 20.98 13.38
C THR A 229 -16.63 22.08 13.21
N SER A 230 -17.87 21.85 13.65
CA SER A 230 -18.96 22.82 13.52
C SER A 230 -18.98 23.91 14.61
N ARG A 231 -18.29 23.71 15.75
CA ARG A 231 -18.22 24.70 16.84
C ARG A 231 -17.11 25.75 16.66
N VAL A 232 -16.02 25.38 16.00
CA VAL A 232 -14.89 26.30 15.78
C VAL A 232 -15.23 27.36 14.72
N GLN A 233 -16.12 27.05 13.76
CA GLN A 233 -16.56 28.03 12.76
C GLN A 233 -17.63 29.01 13.29
N SER A 234 -18.49 28.59 14.24
CA SER A 234 -19.48 29.49 14.84
C SER A 234 -18.83 30.54 15.75
N ASP A 235 -17.88 30.12 16.59
CA ASP A 235 -17.24 31.02 17.57
C ASP A 235 -16.30 32.02 16.89
N THR A 236 -15.73 31.64 15.74
CA THR A 236 -14.93 32.55 14.91
C THR A 236 -15.81 33.57 14.20
N LEU A 237 -16.98 33.19 13.68
CA LEU A 237 -17.90 34.13 13.02
C LEU A 237 -18.60 35.07 14.02
N GLU A 238 -18.90 34.61 15.24
CA GLU A 238 -19.48 35.47 16.28
C GLU A 238 -18.48 36.50 16.81
N SER A 239 -17.20 36.11 17.00
CA SER A 239 -16.13 37.05 17.37
C SER A 239 -15.87 38.09 16.27
N PHE A 240 -15.91 37.70 14.99
CA PHE A 240 -15.80 38.66 13.87
C PHE A 240 -17.01 39.60 13.72
N LEU A 241 -18.19 39.21 14.19
CA LEU A 241 -19.38 40.05 14.16
C LEU A 241 -19.40 41.06 15.31
N ILE A 242 -18.96 40.67 16.51
CA ILE A 242 -18.88 41.55 17.68
C ILE A 242 -17.85 42.68 17.46
N ASP A 243 -16.70 42.39 16.86
CA ASP A 243 -15.67 43.40 16.57
C ASP A 243 -16.12 44.43 15.51
N ARG A 244 -17.05 44.06 14.63
CA ARG A 244 -17.58 44.95 13.60
C ARG A 244 -18.68 45.87 14.13
N GLU A 245 -19.44 45.45 15.14
CA GLU A 245 -20.45 46.26 15.82
C GLU A 245 -19.78 47.36 16.68
N LEU A 246 -18.71 47.02 17.41
CA LEU A 246 -17.96 47.97 18.26
C LEU A 246 -17.24 49.09 17.48
N MET A 247 -16.85 48.85 16.22
CA MET A 247 -16.22 49.86 15.36
C MET A 247 -17.21 50.89 14.77
N HIS A 248 -18.52 50.62 14.83
CA HIS A 248 -19.55 51.55 14.33
C HIS A 248 -20.13 52.45 15.41
N GLU A 249 -19.91 52.15 16.68
CA GLU A 249 -20.45 52.91 17.81
C GLU A 249 -19.49 54.01 18.33
N GLU A 250 -18.21 54.00 17.92
CA GLU A 250 -17.25 55.08 18.23
C GLU A 250 -17.27 56.27 17.24
N ARG A 251 -18.29 56.37 16.37
CA ARG A 251 -18.41 57.47 15.37
C ARG A 251 -19.75 58.23 15.38
N ASN A 252 -20.50 58.20 16.48
CA ASN A 252 -21.63 59.11 16.70
C ASN A 252 -21.49 59.91 17.99
#